data_AF-A0A9W9B715-F1
#
_entry.id   AF-A0A9W9B715-F1
#
_cell.length_a   1.000
_cell.length_b   1.000
_cell.length_c   1.000
_cell.angle_alpha   90.00
_cell.angle_beta   90.00
_cell.angle_gamma   90.00
#
_symmetry.space_group_name_H-M   'P 1'
#
loop_
_entity.id
_entity.type
_entity.pdbx_description
1 polymer ?
#
loop_
_entity_poly.entity_id
_entity_poly.type
_entity_poly.pdbx_seq_one_letter_code
_entity_poly.pdbx_strand_id
1 'polypeptide(L)'
;MEAVTGQHFFFHDQPEHAAEKDSCHFCQLRAFPIHQTTPVTIVNAKDQAVIPPNFRFIDRMVLGQGVEPAEDSFRSGCSCESDSECQYMGCLCLADLGEEEDSSSNEDEDIHANGANGDGPEAGRKDKMLNSKEPLYECHAGCSCSKDCPNRVVERGRTIPLQIFRTDDRGWGVRTQVAIKKGQFVDRYLGEIITSAEADRRRAASAVSKRKDVYLFALDKFTHPESLDPRLKGPPLEVDGEFLSGPTRFINHSCEPNLRIFARVGDHADKHIHDLALFAIRDIPRGEELTFDYVDGVTEDGGGMEGASAGDMAKCLFKREFLFGGSSTPLASTQRNATQLTSLRLLLFATIHHLQASK
;
A
#
# COMPACT_ATOMS: atom_id res chain seq x y z
N MET A 1 18.64 2.17 -23.80
CA MET A 1 18.82 1.15 -22.72
C MET A 1 20.18 0.45 -22.81
N GLU A 2 20.61 0.01 -24.00
CA GLU A 2 21.88 -0.71 -24.23
C GLU A 2 23.17 0.01 -23.80
N ALA A 3 23.22 1.35 -23.78
CA ALA A 3 24.45 2.06 -23.42
C ALA A 3 24.78 2.01 -21.91
N VAL A 4 23.76 1.94 -21.04
CA VAL A 4 23.93 1.92 -19.57
C VAL A 4 23.97 0.48 -19.05
N THR A 5 23.23 -0.44 -19.69
CA THR A 5 23.26 -1.87 -19.33
C THR A 5 24.36 -2.64 -20.06
N GLY A 6 24.89 -2.12 -21.17
CA GLY A 6 25.87 -2.81 -22.01
C GLY A 6 27.14 -3.18 -21.26
N GLN A 7 27.87 -2.21 -20.70
CA GLN A 7 29.09 -2.50 -19.92
C GLN A 7 28.81 -3.46 -18.76
N HIS A 8 27.74 -3.22 -18.01
CA HIS A 8 27.39 -4.06 -16.87
C HIS A 8 27.04 -5.51 -17.25
N PHE A 9 26.33 -5.74 -18.36
CA PHE A 9 26.06 -7.11 -18.86
C PHE A 9 27.34 -7.82 -19.33
N PHE A 10 28.32 -7.09 -19.89
CA PHE A 10 29.59 -7.66 -20.34
C PHE A 10 30.56 -7.95 -19.18
N PHE A 11 30.52 -7.20 -18.08
CA PHE A 11 31.42 -7.34 -16.93
C PHE A 11 30.75 -7.89 -15.65
N HIS A 12 29.55 -8.48 -15.79
CA HIS A 12 28.65 -8.87 -14.69
C HIS A 12 29.26 -9.83 -13.66
N ASP A 13 30.40 -10.48 -13.93
CA ASP A 13 31.08 -11.41 -13.01
C ASP A 13 32.50 -11.00 -12.62
N GLN A 14 32.94 -9.79 -12.97
CA GLN A 14 34.27 -9.30 -12.63
C GLN A 14 34.29 -8.63 -11.25
N PRO A 15 35.17 -9.07 -10.31
CA PRO A 15 35.27 -8.48 -8.96
C PRO A 15 35.63 -6.99 -8.97
N GLU A 16 36.32 -6.53 -10.01
CA GLU A 16 36.75 -5.14 -10.18
C GLU A 16 35.61 -4.15 -10.44
N HIS A 17 34.39 -4.64 -10.72
CA HIS A 17 33.19 -3.84 -10.97
C HIS A 17 32.11 -3.99 -9.89
N ALA A 18 32.48 -4.35 -8.64
CA ALA A 18 31.53 -4.57 -7.55
C ALA A 18 30.61 -3.36 -7.26
N ALA A 19 31.14 -2.13 -7.30
CA ALA A 19 30.34 -0.91 -7.10
C ALA A 19 29.31 -0.67 -8.23
N GLU A 20 29.57 -1.17 -9.44
CA GLU A 20 28.61 -1.11 -10.55
C GLU A 20 27.46 -2.10 -10.35
N LYS A 21 27.69 -3.23 -9.68
CA LYS A 21 26.63 -4.18 -9.31
C LYS A 21 25.66 -3.57 -8.30
N ASP A 22 26.15 -2.87 -7.30
CA ASP A 22 25.31 -2.21 -6.29
C ASP A 22 24.46 -1.10 -6.91
N SER A 23 24.98 -0.43 -7.94
CA SER A 23 24.25 0.60 -8.66
C SER A 23 23.23 0.06 -9.68
N CYS A 24 23.34 -1.21 -10.08
CA CYS A 24 22.48 -1.85 -11.08
C CYS A 24 21.18 -2.40 -10.47
N HIS A 25 20.03 -1.89 -10.92
CA HIS A 25 18.72 -2.39 -10.48
C HIS A 25 18.45 -3.86 -10.82
N PHE A 26 18.98 -4.37 -11.94
CA PHE A 26 18.84 -5.79 -12.27
C PHE A 26 19.60 -6.68 -11.29
N CYS A 27 20.82 -6.30 -10.88
CA CYS A 27 21.54 -7.03 -9.84
C CYS A 27 20.81 -7.01 -8.50
N GLN A 28 20.32 -5.84 -8.09
CA GLN A 28 19.56 -5.71 -6.83
C GLN A 28 18.35 -6.65 -6.83
N LEU A 29 17.54 -6.66 -7.90
CA LEU A 29 16.38 -7.54 -8.00
C LEU A 29 16.76 -9.02 -8.05
N ARG A 30 17.88 -9.37 -8.69
CA ARG A 30 18.40 -10.75 -8.76
C ARG A 30 18.98 -11.25 -7.43
N ALA A 31 19.43 -10.34 -6.57
CA ALA A 31 19.96 -10.67 -5.25
C ALA A 31 18.86 -11.03 -4.24
N PHE A 32 17.60 -10.70 -4.52
CA PHE A 32 16.50 -11.07 -3.64
C PHE A 32 16.36 -12.59 -3.50
N PRO A 33 16.19 -13.12 -2.27
CA PRO A 33 16.10 -14.57 -2.04
C PRO A 33 15.04 -15.28 -2.90
N ILE A 34 13.92 -14.60 -3.13
CA ILE A 34 12.78 -15.12 -3.89
C ILE A 34 12.88 -14.90 -5.40
N HIS A 35 13.97 -14.31 -5.92
CA HIS A 35 14.04 -13.97 -7.35
C HIS A 35 13.87 -15.17 -8.28
N GLN A 36 14.38 -16.34 -7.90
CA GLN A 36 14.32 -17.54 -8.72
C GLN A 36 12.90 -18.11 -8.85
N THR A 37 12.07 -17.95 -7.83
CA THR A 37 10.69 -18.47 -7.79
C THR A 37 9.68 -17.42 -8.22
N THR A 38 9.85 -16.17 -7.78
CA THR A 38 8.91 -15.07 -7.99
C THR A 38 9.66 -13.80 -8.42
N PRO A 39 10.24 -13.75 -9.62
CA PRO A 39 11.07 -12.63 -10.05
C PRO A 39 10.31 -11.30 -10.10
N VAL A 40 11.04 -10.20 -9.96
CA VAL A 40 10.65 -8.88 -10.47
C VAL A 40 11.46 -8.63 -11.73
N THR A 41 10.79 -8.25 -12.81
CA THR A 41 11.45 -7.88 -14.08
C THR A 41 11.16 -6.42 -14.43
N ILE A 42 12.05 -5.79 -15.20
CA ILE A 42 11.88 -4.41 -15.67
C ILE A 42 11.90 -4.43 -17.21
N VAL A 43 10.90 -3.84 -17.85
CA VAL A 43 10.82 -3.72 -19.31
C VAL A 43 10.44 -2.31 -19.73
N ASN A 44 11.09 -1.79 -20.77
CA ASN A 44 10.66 -0.55 -21.41
C ASN A 44 10.83 -0.68 -22.93
N ALA A 45 9.70 -0.69 -23.64
CA ALA A 45 9.65 -0.75 -25.10
C ALA A 45 9.03 0.53 -25.70
N LYS A 46 8.86 1.59 -24.89
CA LYS A 46 8.11 2.80 -25.26
C LYS A 46 9.01 4.01 -25.44
N ASP A 47 10.00 4.19 -24.57
CA ASP A 47 10.91 5.33 -24.60
C ASP A 47 12.31 4.98 -24.07
N GLN A 48 13.16 5.99 -23.87
CA GLN A 48 14.52 5.82 -23.33
C GLN A 48 14.61 6.05 -21.80
N ALA A 49 13.47 6.18 -21.11
CA ALA A 49 13.48 6.40 -19.67
C ALA A 49 14.04 5.17 -18.94
N VAL A 50 14.79 5.44 -17.88
CA VAL A 50 15.34 4.45 -16.96
C VAL A 50 14.85 4.74 -15.54
N ILE A 51 14.86 3.74 -14.67
CA ILE A 51 14.64 3.97 -13.24
C ILE A 51 15.83 4.82 -12.74
N PRO A 52 15.60 5.87 -11.92
CA PRO A 52 16.67 6.74 -11.44
C PRO A 52 17.82 5.95 -10.78
N PRO A 53 19.10 6.19 -11.14
CA PRO A 53 20.24 5.41 -10.62
C PRO A 53 20.44 5.47 -9.09
N ASN A 54 19.88 6.50 -8.45
CA ASN A 54 19.88 6.70 -7.01
C ASN A 54 18.77 5.94 -6.29
N PHE A 55 17.81 5.36 -7.02
CA PHE A 55 16.81 4.47 -6.44
C PHE A 55 17.42 3.11 -6.09
N ARG A 56 17.00 2.51 -4.99
CA ARG A 56 17.46 1.20 -4.51
C ARG A 56 16.27 0.30 -4.20
N PHE A 57 16.32 -0.92 -4.71
CA PHE A 57 15.35 -1.95 -4.35
C PHE A 57 15.69 -2.56 -2.98
N ILE A 58 14.68 -2.69 -2.12
CA ILE A 58 14.77 -3.33 -0.81
C ILE A 58 13.73 -4.45 -0.67
N ASP A 59 14.01 -5.45 0.18
CA ASP A 59 13.16 -6.61 0.46
C ASP A 59 12.49 -6.56 1.85
N ARG A 60 12.84 -5.55 2.66
CA ARG A 60 12.31 -5.31 4.01
C ARG A 60 12.25 -3.80 4.28
N MET A 61 11.43 -3.41 5.27
CA MET A 61 11.38 -2.03 5.77
C MET A 61 12.73 -1.62 6.35
N VAL A 62 13.09 -0.35 6.17
CA VAL A 62 14.26 0.28 6.79
C VAL A 62 13.76 1.22 7.87
N LEU A 63 14.25 1.09 9.10
CA LEU A 63 13.90 2.03 10.18
C LEU A 63 14.81 3.24 10.09
N GLY A 64 14.22 4.42 9.95
CA GLY A 64 14.91 5.70 9.92
C GLY A 64 15.33 6.16 11.31
N GLN A 65 16.09 7.24 11.36
CA GLN A 65 16.58 7.79 12.64
C GLN A 65 15.43 8.19 13.57
N GLY A 66 15.48 7.71 14.82
CA GLY A 66 14.46 8.00 15.83
C GLY A 66 13.22 7.11 15.75
N VAL A 67 13.22 6.10 14.89
CA VAL A 67 12.20 5.06 14.83
C VAL A 67 12.79 3.75 15.34
N GLU A 68 12.18 3.18 16.36
CA GLU A 68 12.61 1.92 16.95
C GLU A 68 11.44 0.93 17.04
N PRO A 69 11.69 -0.37 16.89
CA PRO A 69 10.71 -1.38 17.21
C PRO A 69 10.49 -1.44 18.72
N ALA A 70 9.43 -2.13 19.15
CA ALA A 70 9.23 -2.49 20.54
C ALA A 70 10.41 -3.31 21.06
N GLU A 71 10.73 -3.11 22.34
CA GLU A 71 11.73 -3.93 23.01
C GLU A 71 11.29 -5.39 23.05
N ASP A 72 12.27 -6.30 22.96
CA ASP A 72 12.03 -7.75 22.98
C ASP A 72 11.25 -8.21 24.22
N SER A 73 11.33 -7.47 25.33
CA SER A 73 10.62 -7.74 26.60
C SER A 73 9.10 -7.60 26.51
N PHE A 74 8.60 -6.79 25.57
CA PHE A 74 7.16 -6.58 25.34
C PHE A 74 6.60 -7.53 24.26
N ARG A 75 7.47 -8.25 23.55
CA ARG A 75 7.05 -9.14 22.47
C ARG A 75 6.25 -10.30 23.01
N SER A 76 5.07 -10.51 22.43
CA SER A 76 4.15 -11.57 22.82
C SER A 76 3.64 -12.28 21.57
N GLY A 77 3.97 -13.57 21.45
CA GLY A 77 3.45 -14.44 20.40
C GLY A 77 2.47 -15.48 20.94
N CYS A 78 1.74 -16.13 20.05
CA CYS A 78 0.83 -17.21 20.44
C CYS A 78 1.59 -18.46 20.91
N SER A 79 0.91 -19.27 21.71
CA SER A 79 1.36 -20.57 22.19
C SER A 79 0.52 -21.72 21.63
N CYS A 80 -0.06 -21.55 20.43
CA CYS A 80 -0.85 -22.58 19.76
C CYS A 80 -0.04 -23.88 19.60
N GLU A 81 -0.71 -25.02 19.73
CA GLU A 81 -0.06 -26.34 19.62
C GLU A 81 0.12 -26.74 18.16
N SER A 82 -0.82 -26.33 17.30
CA SER A 82 -0.78 -26.57 15.86
C SER A 82 -0.89 -25.27 15.05
N ASP A 83 -0.30 -25.28 13.86
CA ASP A 83 -0.39 -24.16 12.92
C ASP A 83 -1.84 -23.84 12.54
N SER A 84 -2.70 -24.85 12.42
CA SER A 84 -4.13 -24.67 12.10
C SER A 84 -4.88 -23.87 13.16
N GLU A 85 -4.53 -23.99 14.45
CA GLU A 85 -5.18 -23.24 15.53
C GLU A 85 -4.98 -21.72 15.41
N CYS A 86 -3.90 -21.29 14.75
CA CYS A 86 -3.62 -19.87 14.55
C CYS A 86 -4.64 -19.17 13.63
N GLN A 87 -5.57 -19.91 13.03
CA GLN A 87 -6.66 -19.36 12.22
C GLN A 87 -7.89 -19.01 13.04
N TYR A 88 -7.96 -19.32 14.33
CA TYR A 88 -9.17 -19.20 15.15
C TYR A 88 -8.97 -18.23 16.30
N MET A 89 -10.06 -17.67 16.85
CA MET A 89 -10.04 -16.68 17.94
C MET A 89 -9.33 -17.14 19.22
N GLY A 90 -9.09 -18.45 19.39
CA GLY A 90 -8.25 -18.98 20.47
C GLY A 90 -6.75 -18.63 20.34
N CYS A 91 -6.30 -18.15 19.18
CA CYS A 91 -4.95 -17.70 18.96
C CYS A 91 -4.73 -16.30 19.54
N LEU A 92 -3.74 -16.14 20.44
CA LEU A 92 -3.41 -14.86 21.07
C LEU A 92 -3.14 -13.73 20.05
N CYS A 93 -2.60 -14.05 18.88
CA CYS A 93 -2.35 -13.04 17.84
C CYS A 93 -3.64 -12.41 17.31
N LEU A 94 -4.80 -13.03 17.53
CA LEU A 94 -6.09 -12.54 17.05
C LEU A 94 -6.90 -11.84 18.16
N ALA A 95 -6.33 -11.68 19.35
CA ALA A 95 -7.04 -11.18 20.54
C ALA A 95 -7.58 -9.75 20.41
N ASP A 96 -7.02 -8.95 19.49
CA ASP A 96 -7.44 -7.56 19.23
C ASP A 96 -8.44 -7.44 18.07
N LEU A 97 -8.83 -8.54 17.44
CA LEU A 97 -9.98 -8.56 16.53
C LEU A 97 -11.25 -8.55 17.38
N GLY A 98 -12.15 -7.61 17.11
CA GLY A 98 -13.39 -7.48 17.88
C GLY A 98 -14.26 -8.74 17.77
N GLU A 99 -14.86 -9.16 18.87
CA GLU A 99 -16.07 -9.97 18.82
C GLU A 99 -17.14 -9.06 18.19
N GLU A 100 -17.53 -9.31 16.94
CA GLU A 100 -18.56 -8.49 16.32
C GLU A 100 -19.89 -8.62 17.11
N GLU A 101 -20.34 -7.49 17.66
CA GLU A 101 -21.73 -7.28 18.09
C GLU A 101 -22.67 -7.21 16.86
N ASP A 102 -22.72 -8.26 16.04
CA ASP A 102 -23.78 -8.42 15.04
C ASP A 102 -24.53 -9.72 15.31
N SER A 103 -25.47 -9.62 16.24
CA SER A 103 -26.49 -10.61 16.53
C SER A 103 -27.47 -10.75 15.35
N SER A 104 -27.07 -11.35 14.23
CA SER A 104 -28.02 -11.96 13.27
C SER A 104 -27.39 -12.79 12.14
N SER A 105 -26.49 -13.73 12.43
CA SER A 105 -26.39 -14.94 11.60
C SER A 105 -25.58 -16.03 12.28
N ASN A 106 -26.29 -17.07 12.74
CA ASN A 106 -25.86 -18.45 13.01
C ASN A 106 -24.58 -18.68 13.83
N GLU A 107 -24.75 -19.36 14.96
CA GLU A 107 -23.79 -19.61 16.06
C GLU A 107 -22.57 -20.52 15.73
N ASP A 108 -22.07 -20.59 14.49
CA ASP A 108 -20.95 -21.50 14.13
C ASP A 108 -19.90 -20.87 13.17
N GLU A 109 -19.85 -19.55 12.99
CA GLU A 109 -18.85 -18.93 12.09
C GLU A 109 -17.61 -18.43 12.85
N ASP A 110 -16.65 -19.33 13.03
CA ASP A 110 -15.30 -19.05 13.50
C ASP A 110 -14.66 -17.85 12.74
N ILE A 111 -14.27 -16.81 13.48
CA ILE A 111 -13.55 -15.65 12.94
C ILE A 111 -12.15 -16.09 12.52
N HIS A 112 -11.93 -16.16 11.21
CA HIS A 112 -10.65 -16.52 10.59
C HIS A 112 -9.93 -15.30 10.02
N ALA A 113 -8.81 -14.94 10.65
CA ALA A 113 -8.19 -13.62 10.49
C ALA A 113 -7.43 -13.34 9.18
N ASN A 114 -6.97 -14.38 8.47
CA ASN A 114 -6.15 -14.16 7.28
C ASN A 114 -6.52 -15.17 6.20
N GLY A 115 -7.06 -14.66 5.09
CA GLY A 115 -7.52 -15.44 3.93
C GLY A 115 -6.39 -16.23 3.30
N ALA A 116 -6.14 -17.43 3.83
CA ALA A 116 -5.17 -18.37 3.32
C ALA A 116 -5.45 -18.70 1.84
N ASN A 117 -4.41 -19.11 1.12
CA ASN A 117 -4.53 -19.52 -0.28
C ASN A 117 -5.09 -20.95 -0.37
N GLY A 118 -6.39 -21.13 -0.13
CA GLY A 118 -7.13 -22.35 -0.43
C GLY A 118 -8.36 -22.07 -1.30
N ASP A 119 -8.68 -22.99 -2.20
CA ASP A 119 -9.92 -23.00 -3.02
C ASP A 119 -11.12 -23.61 -2.24
N GLY A 120 -11.12 -23.49 -0.91
CA GLY A 120 -12.13 -24.06 -0.01
C GLY A 120 -13.25 -23.08 0.39
N PRO A 121 -14.01 -23.34 1.48
CA PRO A 121 -15.06 -22.46 2.04
C PRO A 121 -14.58 -21.07 2.52
N GLU A 122 -13.41 -20.63 2.05
CA GLU A 122 -12.69 -19.39 2.37
C GLU A 122 -13.18 -18.18 1.55
N ALA A 123 -14.03 -18.37 0.54
CA ALA A 123 -14.50 -17.28 -0.33
C ALA A 123 -15.31 -16.20 0.42
N GLY A 124 -16.26 -16.59 1.28
CA GLY A 124 -17.04 -15.63 2.08
C GLY A 124 -16.21 -14.86 3.11
N ARG A 125 -15.10 -15.44 3.56
CA ARG A 125 -14.20 -14.90 4.59
C ARG A 125 -13.28 -13.82 4.02
N LYS A 126 -12.72 -14.09 2.83
CA LYS A 126 -11.97 -13.09 2.04
C LYS A 126 -12.84 -11.88 1.74
N ASP A 127 -14.13 -12.09 1.44
CA ASP A 127 -15.05 -10.99 1.19
C ASP A 127 -15.29 -10.13 2.45
N LYS A 128 -15.47 -10.73 3.63
CA LYS A 128 -15.60 -9.97 4.89
C LYS A 128 -14.35 -9.12 5.18
N MET A 129 -13.17 -9.73 5.10
CA MET A 129 -11.89 -9.02 5.27
C MET A 129 -11.76 -7.85 4.28
N LEU A 130 -12.02 -8.09 2.99
CA LEU A 130 -11.86 -7.10 1.92
C LEU A 130 -12.84 -5.93 2.03
N ASN A 131 -14.04 -6.18 2.56
CA ASN A 131 -15.07 -5.18 2.77
C ASN A 131 -14.90 -4.42 4.10
N SER A 132 -14.13 -4.97 5.04
CA SER A 132 -13.79 -4.30 6.29
C SER A 132 -12.67 -3.27 6.11
N LYS A 133 -12.46 -2.43 7.13
CA LYS A 133 -11.23 -1.64 7.28
C LYS A 133 -10.34 -2.20 8.39
N GLU A 134 -10.59 -3.42 8.86
CA GLU A 134 -9.86 -3.98 10.01
C GLU A 134 -8.39 -4.27 9.67
N PRO A 135 -7.49 -4.14 10.65
CA PRO A 135 -6.11 -4.55 10.47
C PRO A 135 -5.99 -6.08 10.43
N LEU A 136 -4.98 -6.57 9.73
CA LEU A 136 -4.63 -7.98 9.70
C LEU A 136 -3.64 -8.28 10.82
N TYR A 137 -4.02 -9.13 11.78
CA TYR A 137 -3.08 -9.60 12.80
C TYR A 137 -2.53 -10.96 12.40
N GLU A 138 -1.21 -11.02 12.19
CA GLU A 138 -0.51 -12.24 11.82
C GLU A 138 0.35 -12.75 12.97
N CYS A 139 0.61 -14.06 12.95
CA CYS A 139 1.70 -14.62 13.74
C CYS A 139 3.04 -14.03 13.29
N HIS A 140 4.03 -14.12 14.18
CA HIS A 140 5.33 -13.48 14.02
C HIS A 140 6.42 -14.27 14.75
N ALA A 141 7.67 -13.78 14.73
CA ALA A 141 8.83 -14.52 15.24
C ALA A 141 8.73 -14.96 16.72
N GLY A 142 7.89 -14.31 17.53
CA GLY A 142 7.66 -14.68 18.93
C GLY A 142 6.64 -15.81 19.15
N CYS A 143 5.97 -16.30 18.10
CA CYS A 143 4.94 -17.34 18.22
C CYS A 143 5.54 -18.76 18.19
N SER A 144 4.86 -19.72 18.83
CA SER A 144 5.22 -21.15 18.80
C SER A 144 4.97 -21.82 17.45
N CYS A 145 4.07 -21.28 16.63
CA CYS A 145 3.70 -21.82 15.33
C CYS A 145 4.82 -21.65 14.30
N SER A 146 4.83 -22.55 13.30
CA SER A 146 5.89 -22.63 12.30
C SER A 146 5.79 -21.50 11.26
N LYS A 147 6.77 -21.46 10.34
CA LYS A 147 6.75 -20.54 9.17
C LYS A 147 5.63 -20.87 8.17
N ASP A 148 5.13 -22.10 8.20
CA ASP A 148 4.03 -22.56 7.35
C ASP A 148 2.66 -22.26 7.98
N CYS A 149 2.65 -21.62 9.17
CA CYS A 149 1.43 -21.18 9.83
C CYS A 149 0.52 -20.41 8.85
N PRO A 150 -0.74 -20.80 8.69
CA PRO A 150 -1.68 -20.14 7.78
C PRO A 150 -1.84 -18.64 8.10
N ASN A 151 -1.58 -18.22 9.35
CA ASN A 151 -1.63 -16.84 9.83
C ASN A 151 -0.32 -16.05 9.63
N ARG A 152 0.47 -16.34 8.58
CA ARG A 152 1.76 -15.67 8.25
C ARG A 152 1.89 -15.35 6.76
N VAL A 153 0.80 -14.98 6.11
CA VAL A 153 0.74 -14.76 4.64
C VAL A 153 1.63 -13.58 4.22
N VAL A 154 1.48 -12.43 4.86
CA VAL A 154 2.24 -11.20 4.56
C VAL A 154 3.69 -11.35 5.01
N GLU A 155 3.93 -11.96 6.18
CA GLU A 155 5.29 -12.23 6.69
C GLU A 155 6.15 -13.02 5.70
N ARG A 156 5.57 -14.03 5.05
CA ARG A 156 6.26 -14.86 4.04
C ARG A 156 6.68 -14.08 2.80
N GLY A 157 6.14 -12.89 2.59
CA GLY A 157 6.48 -12.03 1.46
C GLY A 157 5.85 -12.49 0.15
N ARG A 158 6.21 -11.79 -0.92
CA ARG A 158 5.58 -11.92 -2.24
C ARG A 158 5.75 -13.32 -2.84
N THR A 159 4.62 -13.91 -3.22
CA THR A 159 4.55 -15.20 -3.92
C THR A 159 4.21 -15.07 -5.42
N ILE A 160 4.08 -13.85 -5.93
CA ILE A 160 3.64 -13.56 -7.30
C ILE A 160 4.76 -12.89 -8.11
N PRO A 161 5.12 -13.37 -9.31
CA PRO A 161 6.05 -12.67 -10.19
C PRO A 161 5.46 -11.36 -10.73
N LEU A 162 6.24 -10.28 -10.63
CA LEU A 162 5.84 -8.94 -11.05
C LEU A 162 6.73 -8.42 -12.18
N GLN A 163 6.18 -7.51 -12.97
CA GLN A 163 6.93 -6.80 -14.00
C GLN A 163 6.67 -5.31 -13.92
N ILE A 164 7.73 -4.56 -13.63
CA ILE A 164 7.76 -3.11 -13.80
C ILE A 164 7.86 -2.84 -15.30
N PHE A 165 6.93 -2.05 -15.84
CA PHE A 165 6.88 -1.75 -17.25
C PHE A 165 6.65 -0.27 -17.50
N ARG A 166 7.09 0.22 -18.66
CA ARG A 166 6.79 1.57 -19.11
C ARG A 166 5.38 1.62 -19.73
N THR A 167 4.48 2.40 -19.11
CA THR A 167 3.15 2.69 -19.64
C THR A 167 3.24 3.71 -20.78
N ASP A 168 2.14 3.91 -21.51
CA ASP A 168 2.10 4.86 -22.63
C ASP A 168 2.09 6.32 -22.17
N ASP A 169 1.50 6.62 -21.00
CA ASP A 169 1.15 7.99 -20.60
C ASP A 169 1.41 8.33 -19.12
N ARG A 170 1.63 7.35 -18.25
CA ARG A 170 1.76 7.52 -16.80
C ARG A 170 3.17 7.26 -16.27
N GLY A 171 4.11 6.93 -17.16
CA GLY A 171 5.49 6.63 -16.80
C GLY A 171 5.68 5.15 -16.46
N TRP A 172 6.22 4.83 -15.29
CA TRP A 172 6.37 3.44 -14.87
C TRP A 172 5.06 2.92 -14.27
N GLY A 173 4.79 1.64 -14.47
CA GLY A 173 3.67 0.89 -13.90
C GLY A 173 4.13 -0.49 -13.49
N VAL A 174 3.29 -1.24 -12.78
CA VAL A 174 3.54 -2.64 -12.45
C VAL A 174 2.41 -3.48 -13.02
N ARG A 175 2.73 -4.64 -13.59
CA ARG A 175 1.74 -5.63 -14.00
C ARG A 175 2.10 -7.01 -13.49
N THR A 176 1.09 -7.83 -13.26
CA THR A 176 1.28 -9.22 -12.86
C THR A 176 1.71 -10.10 -14.04
N GLN A 177 2.58 -11.08 -13.81
CA GLN A 177 2.97 -12.08 -14.81
C GLN A 177 2.13 -13.36 -14.76
N VAL A 178 1.22 -13.47 -13.80
CA VAL A 178 0.27 -14.58 -13.60
C VAL A 178 -1.11 -14.05 -13.24
N ALA A 179 -2.14 -14.88 -13.26
CA ALA A 179 -3.45 -14.48 -12.73
C ALA A 179 -3.36 -14.35 -11.19
N ILE A 180 -4.03 -13.36 -10.62
CA ILE A 180 -4.15 -13.12 -9.18
C ILE A 180 -5.62 -13.25 -8.81
N LYS A 181 -5.91 -13.98 -7.72
CA LYS A 181 -7.27 -14.16 -7.21
C LYS A 181 -7.69 -13.03 -6.28
N LYS A 182 -8.98 -12.74 -6.24
CA LYS A 182 -9.57 -11.85 -5.22
C LYS A 182 -9.13 -12.30 -3.82
N GLY A 183 -8.69 -11.36 -3.00
CA GLY A 183 -8.19 -11.60 -1.65
C GLY A 183 -6.76 -12.14 -1.57
N GLN A 184 -6.06 -12.27 -2.69
CA GLN A 184 -4.67 -12.73 -2.70
C GLN A 184 -3.72 -11.57 -2.35
N PHE A 185 -2.81 -11.83 -1.42
CA PHE A 185 -1.70 -10.94 -1.10
C PHE A 185 -0.76 -10.79 -2.29
N VAL A 186 -0.43 -9.55 -2.66
CA VAL A 186 0.46 -9.23 -3.77
C VAL A 186 1.88 -8.97 -3.29
N ASP A 187 2.07 -7.90 -2.52
CA ASP A 187 3.36 -7.52 -1.94
C ASP A 187 3.13 -6.41 -0.89
N ARG A 188 4.17 -6.05 -0.13
CA ARG A 188 4.12 -4.89 0.76
C ARG A 188 4.53 -3.61 0.06
N TYR A 189 4.00 -2.47 0.49
CA TYR A 189 4.60 -1.17 0.22
C TYR A 189 5.77 -0.97 1.18
N LEU A 190 6.99 -0.95 0.63
CA LEU A 190 8.22 -0.84 1.41
C LEU A 190 8.81 0.56 1.33
N GLY A 191 9.59 0.93 2.34
CA GLY A 191 10.35 2.16 2.33
C GLY A 191 11.18 2.35 3.59
N GLU A 192 11.64 3.57 3.78
CA GLU A 192 12.20 4.03 5.04
C GLU A 192 11.07 4.52 5.96
N ILE A 193 10.92 3.92 7.14
CA ILE A 193 9.99 4.41 8.15
C ILE A 193 10.62 5.60 8.85
N ILE A 194 9.99 6.77 8.75
CA ILE A 194 10.46 8.03 9.27
C ILE A 194 9.46 8.65 10.23
N THR A 195 9.94 9.54 11.09
CA THR A 195 9.07 10.34 11.96
C THR A 195 8.29 11.37 11.14
N SER A 196 7.11 11.76 11.62
CA SER A 196 6.31 12.84 11.00
C SER A 196 7.13 14.14 10.85
N ALA A 197 7.99 14.49 11.82
CA ALA A 197 8.86 15.65 11.72
C ALA A 197 9.88 15.54 10.56
N GLU A 198 10.43 14.36 10.33
CA GLU A 198 11.32 14.11 9.19
C GLU A 198 10.56 14.10 7.87
N ALA A 199 9.34 13.57 7.83
CA ALA A 199 8.46 13.62 6.67
C ALA A 199 8.13 15.07 6.29
N ASP A 200 7.78 15.93 7.25
CA ASP A 200 7.52 17.35 7.02
C ASP A 200 8.76 18.11 6.52
N ARG A 201 9.92 17.85 7.13
CA ARG A 201 11.20 18.40 6.65
C ARG A 201 11.46 17.98 5.20
N ARG A 202 11.20 16.71 4.87
CA ARG A 202 11.34 16.15 3.53
C ARG A 202 10.35 16.78 2.55
N ARG A 203 9.08 16.95 2.91
CA ARG A 203 8.05 17.65 2.09
C ARG A 203 8.47 19.07 1.78
N ALA A 204 8.87 19.83 2.81
CA ALA A 204 9.31 21.22 2.67
C ALA A 204 10.54 21.36 1.76
N ALA A 205 11.51 20.44 1.86
CA ALA A 205 12.68 20.42 1.00
C ALA A 205 12.35 20.08 -0.47
N SER A 206 11.28 19.32 -0.71
CA SER A 206 10.84 18.89 -2.03
C SER A 206 9.79 19.81 -2.66
N ALA A 207 9.47 20.98 -2.10
CA ALA A 207 8.56 21.96 -2.72
C ALA A 207 8.96 22.34 -4.17
N VAL A 208 10.20 22.08 -4.58
CA VAL A 208 10.69 22.24 -5.98
C VAL A 208 10.27 21.06 -6.89
N SER A 209 10.14 19.85 -6.35
CA SER A 209 9.67 18.63 -7.02
C SER A 209 8.29 18.24 -6.48
N LYS A 210 7.22 18.66 -7.17
CA LYS A 210 5.80 18.42 -6.84
C LYS A 210 5.33 16.95 -6.78
N ARG A 211 6.19 16.00 -6.39
CA ARG A 211 5.94 14.55 -6.43
C ARG A 211 6.26 13.83 -5.12
N LYS A 212 6.71 14.51 -4.07
CA LYS A 212 7.13 13.81 -2.83
C LYS A 212 5.94 13.21 -2.09
N ASP A 213 4.81 13.91 -2.05
CA ASP A 213 3.59 13.45 -1.38
C ASP A 213 3.04 12.14 -1.98
N VAL A 214 3.49 11.76 -3.18
CA VAL A 214 3.10 10.51 -3.84
C VAL A 214 3.78 9.27 -3.23
N TYR A 215 4.92 9.45 -2.54
CA TYR A 215 5.73 8.33 -2.05
C TYR A 215 5.70 8.14 -0.53
N LEU A 216 5.00 9.03 0.18
CA LEU A 216 4.84 9.02 1.63
C LEU A 216 3.51 8.38 2.00
N PHE A 217 3.54 7.35 2.84
CA PHE A 217 2.34 6.70 3.37
C PHE A 217 2.35 6.72 4.89
N ALA A 218 1.32 7.30 5.50
CA ALA A 218 1.18 7.33 6.95
C ALA A 218 0.88 5.92 7.51
N LEU A 219 1.45 5.63 8.68
CA LEU A 219 1.18 4.44 9.50
C LEU A 219 0.19 4.81 10.61
N ASP A 220 -1.01 5.25 10.22
CA ASP A 220 -2.00 5.88 11.09
C ASP A 220 -3.11 4.94 11.56
N LYS A 221 -3.08 3.67 11.14
CA LYS A 221 -4.15 2.70 11.40
C LYS A 221 -4.54 2.61 12.88
N PHE A 222 -3.56 2.76 13.76
CA PHE A 222 -3.70 2.64 15.20
C PHE A 222 -3.49 3.97 15.94
N THR A 223 -3.31 5.07 15.20
CA THR A 223 -3.13 6.39 15.79
C THR A 223 -4.43 6.84 16.42
N HIS A 224 -4.41 7.09 17.73
CA HIS A 224 -5.57 7.53 18.48
C HIS A 224 -5.14 8.41 19.66
N PRO A 225 -5.73 9.62 19.85
CA PRO A 225 -5.35 10.53 20.93
C PRO A 225 -5.42 9.92 22.33
N GLU A 226 -6.41 9.05 22.54
CA GLU A 226 -6.63 8.34 23.81
C GLU A 226 -5.93 6.97 23.91
N SER A 227 -5.04 6.63 22.96
CA SER A 227 -4.33 5.35 22.99
C SER A 227 -3.50 5.23 24.27
N LEU A 228 -3.48 4.08 24.94
CA LEU A 228 -2.63 3.90 26.13
C LEU A 228 -1.14 3.86 25.77
N ASP A 229 -0.80 3.49 24.53
CA ASP A 229 0.56 3.51 24.00
C ASP A 229 0.95 4.94 23.58
N PRO A 230 1.95 5.58 24.21
CA PRO A 230 2.41 6.91 23.83
C PRO A 230 2.84 7.03 22.37
N ARG A 231 3.33 5.94 21.75
CA ARG A 231 3.75 5.90 20.34
C ARG A 231 2.57 6.05 19.37
N LEU A 232 1.35 5.79 19.84
CA LEU A 232 0.11 5.86 19.06
C LEU A 232 -0.71 7.14 19.33
N LYS A 233 -0.31 7.97 20.31
CA LYS A 233 -1.02 9.24 20.63
C LYS A 233 -0.65 10.39 19.71
N GLY A 234 0.58 10.38 19.20
CA GLY A 234 1.15 11.48 18.42
C GLY A 234 0.85 11.38 16.93
N PRO A 235 1.43 12.30 16.14
CA PRO A 235 1.46 12.17 14.69
C PRO A 235 2.03 10.80 14.28
N PRO A 236 1.40 10.11 13.32
CA PRO A 236 1.85 8.79 12.89
C PRO A 236 3.26 8.85 12.30
N LEU A 237 3.94 7.70 12.32
CA LEU A 237 5.12 7.50 11.49
C LEU A 237 4.70 7.40 10.01
N GLU A 238 5.66 7.54 9.11
CA GLU A 238 5.40 7.47 7.68
C GLU A 238 6.42 6.59 6.96
N VAL A 239 6.02 5.93 5.88
CA VAL A 239 6.88 5.16 4.99
C VAL A 239 7.24 6.01 3.78
N ASP A 240 8.53 6.36 3.65
CA ASP A 240 9.07 7.06 2.49
C ASP A 240 9.67 6.07 1.48
N GLY A 241 8.98 5.90 0.36
CA GLY A 241 9.41 5.05 -0.76
C GLY A 241 10.23 5.79 -1.84
N GLU A 242 10.59 7.07 -1.67
CA GLU A 242 11.13 7.87 -2.77
C GLU A 242 12.42 7.29 -3.35
N PHE A 243 13.39 6.93 -2.52
CA PHE A 243 14.70 6.43 -2.95
C PHE A 243 14.96 4.96 -2.62
N LEU A 244 14.21 4.39 -1.68
CA LEU A 244 14.35 3.00 -1.23
C LEU A 244 12.96 2.37 -1.18
N SER A 245 12.68 1.33 -1.99
CA SER A 245 11.38 0.65 -1.94
C SER A 245 11.37 -0.69 -2.67
N GLY A 246 10.26 -1.41 -2.59
CA GLY A 246 9.98 -2.59 -3.40
C GLY A 246 9.40 -2.23 -4.78
N PRO A 247 8.94 -3.22 -5.57
CA PRO A 247 8.29 -2.97 -6.86
C PRO A 247 6.98 -2.18 -6.74
N THR A 248 6.32 -2.25 -5.58
CA THR A 248 5.01 -1.62 -5.30
C THR A 248 5.03 -0.10 -5.37
N ARG A 249 6.19 0.55 -5.20
CA ARG A 249 6.39 1.99 -5.44
C ARG A 249 5.97 2.45 -6.84
N PHE A 250 6.07 1.55 -7.83
CA PHE A 250 5.77 1.85 -9.23
C PHE A 250 4.32 1.53 -9.61
N ILE A 251 3.50 1.06 -8.68
CA ILE A 251 2.07 0.82 -8.92
C ILE A 251 1.38 2.17 -9.05
N ASN A 252 0.61 2.37 -10.12
CA ASN A 252 -0.07 3.64 -10.37
C ASN A 252 -1.38 3.77 -9.58
N HIS A 253 -1.81 5.02 -9.41
CA HIS A 253 -3.14 5.33 -8.92
C HIS A 253 -4.24 4.93 -9.93
N SER A 254 -5.38 4.46 -9.41
CA SER A 254 -6.65 4.36 -10.13
C SER A 254 -7.82 4.69 -9.20
N CYS A 255 -8.85 5.35 -9.73
CA CYS A 255 -10.13 5.56 -9.01
C CYS A 255 -11.03 4.31 -9.03
N GLU A 256 -10.73 3.34 -9.90
CA GLU A 256 -11.33 2.01 -9.94
C GLU A 256 -10.20 0.98 -9.80
N PRO A 257 -9.58 0.88 -8.60
CA PRO A 257 -8.37 0.08 -8.43
C PRO A 257 -8.66 -1.42 -8.47
N ASN A 258 -7.59 -2.21 -8.61
CA ASN A 258 -7.65 -3.67 -8.45
C ASN A 258 -6.90 -4.17 -7.20
N LEU A 259 -6.19 -3.29 -6.50
CA LEU A 259 -5.56 -3.53 -5.21
C LEU A 259 -6.07 -2.57 -4.13
N ARG A 260 -5.92 -2.98 -2.87
CA ARG A 260 -6.14 -2.15 -1.68
C ARG A 260 -5.07 -2.42 -0.64
N ILE A 261 -4.71 -1.40 0.14
CA ILE A 261 -3.75 -1.50 1.24
C ILE A 261 -4.48 -1.94 2.52
N PHE A 262 -3.91 -2.90 3.22
CA PHE A 262 -4.30 -3.31 4.57
C PHE A 262 -3.12 -3.12 5.51
N ALA A 263 -3.40 -2.61 6.71
CA ALA A 263 -2.42 -2.60 7.78
C ALA A 263 -2.23 -4.03 8.29
N ARG A 264 -1.00 -4.55 8.27
CA ARG A 264 -0.67 -5.85 8.86
C ARG A 264 0.21 -5.67 10.08
N VAL A 265 -0.19 -6.27 11.19
CA VAL A 265 0.53 -6.29 12.45
C VAL A 265 1.07 -7.70 12.66
N GLY A 266 2.37 -7.80 12.91
CA GLY A 266 2.97 -9.02 13.45
C GLY A 266 2.85 -8.99 14.97
N ASP A 267 3.85 -8.40 15.62
CA ASP A 267 3.80 -8.20 17.07
C ASP A 267 2.85 -7.04 17.43
N HIS A 268 1.96 -7.27 18.41
CA HIS A 268 1.02 -6.24 18.89
C HIS A 268 1.73 -5.03 19.49
N ALA A 269 2.96 -5.21 20.00
CA ALA A 269 3.79 -4.13 20.49
C ALA A 269 4.33 -3.24 19.35
N ASP A 270 4.27 -3.68 18.09
CA ASP A 270 4.78 -2.97 16.91
C ASP A 270 3.66 -2.39 16.01
N LYS A 271 2.47 -2.16 16.57
CA LYS A 271 1.35 -1.50 15.87
C LYS A 271 1.72 -0.14 15.26
N HIS A 272 2.62 0.62 15.87
CA HIS A 272 3.07 1.93 15.39
C HIS A 272 3.95 1.85 14.12
N ILE A 273 4.47 0.66 13.79
CA ILE A 273 5.28 0.39 12.60
C ILE A 273 4.68 -0.73 11.75
N HIS A 274 3.35 -0.84 11.74
CA HIS A 274 2.64 -1.88 11.00
C HIS A 274 3.03 -1.90 9.50
N ASP A 275 2.97 -3.08 8.89
CA ASP A 275 3.20 -3.24 7.46
C ASP A 275 2.04 -2.62 6.64
N LEU A 276 2.34 -2.18 5.42
CA LEU A 276 1.35 -1.79 4.41
C LEU A 276 1.25 -2.89 3.36
N ALA A 277 0.26 -3.77 3.47
CA ALA A 277 0.12 -4.95 2.62
C ALA A 277 -0.90 -4.72 1.50
N LEU A 278 -0.51 -4.94 0.24
CA LEU A 278 -1.41 -4.81 -0.91
C LEU A 278 -2.09 -6.14 -1.22
N PHE A 279 -3.42 -6.14 -1.19
CA PHE A 279 -4.27 -7.29 -1.53
C PHE A 279 -5.13 -6.99 -2.76
N ALA A 280 -5.36 -8.01 -3.59
CA ALA A 280 -6.27 -7.90 -4.72
C ALA A 280 -7.73 -7.83 -4.25
N ILE A 281 -8.48 -6.83 -4.72
CA ILE A 281 -9.92 -6.66 -4.36
C ILE A 281 -10.87 -7.30 -5.38
N ARG A 282 -10.32 -7.84 -6.48
CA ARG A 282 -11.01 -8.64 -7.48
C ARG A 282 -10.02 -9.61 -8.14
N ASP A 283 -10.52 -10.54 -8.95
CA ASP A 283 -9.65 -11.32 -9.83
C ASP A 283 -8.93 -10.40 -10.83
N ILE A 284 -7.62 -10.64 -11.03
CA ILE A 284 -6.73 -9.87 -11.90
C ILE A 284 -6.09 -10.83 -12.90
N PRO A 285 -6.45 -10.76 -14.20
CA PRO A 285 -5.80 -11.52 -15.26
C PRO A 285 -4.30 -11.25 -15.38
N ARG A 286 -3.57 -12.26 -15.91
CA ARG A 286 -2.17 -12.11 -16.27
C ARG A 286 -1.98 -10.91 -17.22
N GLY A 287 -0.97 -10.09 -16.94
CA GLY A 287 -0.57 -8.96 -17.77
C GLY A 287 -1.36 -7.67 -17.50
N GLU A 288 -2.40 -7.70 -16.67
CA GLU A 288 -3.11 -6.50 -16.26
C GLU A 288 -2.23 -5.63 -15.35
N GLU A 289 -2.31 -4.31 -15.54
CA GLU A 289 -1.65 -3.34 -14.68
C GLU A 289 -2.28 -3.33 -13.29
N LEU A 290 -1.44 -3.38 -12.26
CA LEU A 290 -1.83 -3.25 -10.87
C LEU A 290 -2.01 -1.78 -10.54
N THR A 291 -3.04 -1.46 -9.75
CA THR A 291 -3.39 -0.10 -9.33
C THR A 291 -4.06 -0.10 -7.95
N PHE A 292 -3.84 0.94 -7.16
CA PHE A 292 -4.55 1.18 -5.90
C PHE A 292 -4.99 2.65 -5.79
N ASP A 293 -5.92 2.94 -4.89
CA ASP A 293 -6.28 4.31 -4.58
C ASP A 293 -5.25 4.93 -3.63
N TYR A 294 -4.63 6.04 -4.02
CA TYR A 294 -3.59 6.69 -3.20
C TYR A 294 -4.19 7.43 -2.01
N VAL A 295 -5.48 7.74 -2.05
CA VAL A 295 -6.17 8.54 -1.03
C VAL A 295 -7.28 7.77 -0.30
N ASP A 296 -7.43 6.46 -0.57
CA ASP A 296 -8.51 5.58 -0.04
C ASP A 296 -9.90 6.27 0.00
N GLY A 297 -10.25 7.03 -1.04
CA GLY A 297 -11.53 7.72 -1.14
C GLY A 297 -11.78 8.88 -0.16
N VAL A 298 -10.75 9.45 0.50
CA VAL A 298 -10.93 10.64 1.35
C VAL A 298 -11.34 11.85 0.48
N THR A 299 -12.63 12.20 0.52
CA THR A 299 -13.16 13.47 0.05
C THR A 299 -13.06 14.51 1.16
N GLU A 300 -12.61 15.72 0.85
CA GLU A 300 -12.27 16.84 1.77
C GLU A 300 -13.34 17.25 2.82
N ASP A 301 -14.53 16.65 2.81
CA ASP A 301 -15.65 17.02 3.71
C ASP A 301 -15.69 16.24 5.05
N GLY A 302 -14.73 15.36 5.32
CA GLY A 302 -14.62 14.62 6.59
C GLY A 302 -13.33 14.98 7.32
N GLY A 303 -13.43 15.75 8.41
CA GLY A 303 -12.30 16.27 9.17
C GLY A 303 -11.27 15.20 9.56
N GLY A 304 -10.05 15.36 9.02
CA GLY A 304 -8.91 14.51 9.32
C GLY A 304 -7.90 14.35 8.18
N MET A 305 -7.48 15.45 7.53
CA MET A 305 -6.26 15.50 6.69
C MET A 305 -5.90 16.97 6.38
N GLU A 306 -5.31 17.71 7.33
CA GLU A 306 -4.60 18.95 6.97
C GLU A 306 -3.21 18.55 6.42
N GLY A 307 -3.12 18.29 5.12
CA GLY A 307 -1.82 18.03 4.49
C GLY A 307 -1.82 17.64 3.01
N ALA A 308 -2.89 17.01 2.50
CA ALA A 308 -3.00 16.70 1.08
C ALA A 308 -4.01 17.64 0.42
N SER A 309 -3.51 18.74 -0.16
CA SER A 309 -4.30 19.61 -1.04
C SER A 309 -4.78 18.78 -2.24
N ALA A 310 -6.07 18.44 -2.30
CA ALA A 310 -6.65 17.77 -3.48
C ALA A 310 -6.52 18.64 -4.75
N GLY A 311 -6.24 19.94 -4.58
CA GLY A 311 -5.98 20.90 -5.65
C GLY A 311 -4.66 20.68 -6.41
N ASP A 312 -3.71 19.90 -5.88
CA ASP A 312 -2.37 19.70 -6.48
C ASP A 312 -2.12 18.30 -7.05
N MET A 313 -3.08 17.37 -6.93
CA MET A 313 -2.96 16.03 -7.49
C MET A 313 -3.13 16.05 -9.01
N ALA A 314 -2.16 15.47 -9.73
CA ALA A 314 -2.27 15.30 -11.18
C ALA A 314 -3.55 14.52 -11.52
N LYS A 315 -4.34 15.03 -12.47
CA LYS A 315 -5.60 14.43 -12.90
C LYS A 315 -5.40 12.94 -13.21
N CYS A 316 -6.24 12.08 -12.62
CA CYS A 316 -6.23 10.66 -12.92
C CYS A 316 -6.37 10.44 -14.43
N LEU A 317 -5.36 9.79 -15.03
CA LEU A 317 -5.27 9.54 -16.47
C LEU A 317 -5.88 8.19 -16.88
N PHE A 318 -6.39 7.41 -15.92
CA PHE A 318 -6.99 6.11 -16.22
C PHE A 318 -8.27 6.32 -17.05
N LYS A 319 -8.27 5.84 -18.30
CA LYS A 319 -9.39 5.98 -19.22
C LYS A 319 -10.44 4.91 -18.93
N ARG A 320 -11.69 5.37 -18.77
CA ARG A 320 -12.87 4.52 -18.62
C ARG A 320 -13.21 3.88 -19.97
N GLU A 321 -12.69 2.69 -20.25
CA GLU A 321 -13.14 1.90 -21.40
C GLU A 321 -14.43 1.15 -21.02
N PHE A 322 -15.58 1.77 -21.29
CA PHE A 322 -16.84 1.04 -21.32
C PHE A 322 -16.85 0.10 -22.52
N LEU A 323 -16.49 -1.17 -22.30
CA LEU A 323 -16.78 -2.25 -23.25
C LEU A 323 -18.26 -2.64 -23.11
N PHE A 324 -19.14 -1.89 -23.76
CA PHE A 324 -20.44 -2.42 -24.17
C PHE A 324 -20.51 -2.41 -25.70
N GLY A 325 -20.40 -3.60 -26.28
CA GLY A 325 -20.76 -3.83 -27.67
C GLY A 325 -22.25 -3.60 -27.87
N GLY A 326 -22.61 -2.74 -28.83
CA GLY A 326 -23.98 -2.46 -29.21
C GLY A 326 -24.12 -1.09 -29.85
N SER A 327 -24.60 -1.06 -31.09
CA SER A 327 -24.65 0.09 -31.98
C SER A 327 -25.46 1.31 -31.51
N SER A 328 -24.92 2.49 -31.86
CA SER A 328 -25.58 3.76 -32.25
C SER A 328 -26.45 4.55 -31.25
N THR A 329 -25.89 5.65 -30.72
CA THR A 329 -26.27 7.09 -30.86
C THR A 329 -25.90 7.91 -29.59
N PRO A 330 -25.52 9.19 -29.70
CA PRO A 330 -25.01 9.96 -28.57
C PRO A 330 -26.17 10.58 -27.78
N LEU A 331 -26.30 10.27 -26.48
CA LEU A 331 -27.16 11.00 -25.57
C LEU A 331 -26.36 11.76 -24.52
N ALA A 332 -26.79 13.00 -24.34
CA ALA A 332 -26.15 14.07 -23.61
C ALA A 332 -25.93 13.75 -22.12
N SER A 333 -24.82 14.28 -21.62
CA SER A 333 -24.48 14.39 -20.20
C SER A 333 -25.62 15.04 -19.41
N THR A 334 -26.26 14.27 -18.53
CA THR A 334 -27.24 14.81 -17.58
C THR A 334 -26.53 15.14 -16.28
N GLN A 335 -26.27 16.42 -16.06
CA GLN A 335 -26.01 16.99 -14.74
C GLN A 335 -27.23 16.69 -13.84
N ARG A 336 -27.01 16.08 -12.67
CA ARG A 336 -28.01 16.07 -11.59
C ARG A 336 -27.55 17.03 -10.51
N ASN A 337 -28.20 18.19 -10.48
CA ASN A 337 -28.14 19.15 -9.38
C ASN A 337 -28.88 18.56 -8.17
N ALA A 338 -28.25 18.63 -7.00
CA ALA A 338 -28.90 18.41 -5.72
C ALA A 338 -29.51 19.73 -5.24
N THR A 339 -30.83 19.77 -5.07
CA THR A 339 -31.55 20.85 -4.41
C THR A 339 -32.57 20.28 -3.43
N GLN A 340 -32.60 20.92 -2.26
CA GLN A 340 -33.62 20.89 -1.19
C GLN A 340 -33.54 19.81 -0.10
N LEU A 341 -33.15 20.23 1.11
CA LEU A 341 -34.06 20.39 2.26
C LEU A 341 -33.41 21.22 3.40
N THR A 342 -33.93 22.44 3.60
CA THR A 342 -34.20 23.20 4.86
C THR A 342 -33.43 22.82 6.15
N SER A 343 -32.89 23.69 7.01
CA SER A 343 -33.40 24.96 7.59
C SER A 343 -32.37 25.56 8.59
N LEU A 344 -32.33 26.91 8.71
CA LEU A 344 -31.98 27.75 9.90
C LEU A 344 -30.59 27.53 10.59
N ARG A 345 -29.68 28.51 10.79
CA ARG A 345 -29.78 29.91 11.24
C ARG A 345 -28.45 30.68 11.07
N LEU A 346 -28.59 31.98 10.80
CA LEU A 346 -27.78 33.17 11.18
C LEU A 346 -26.28 33.22 10.78
N LEU A 347 -25.90 34.06 9.79
CA LEU A 347 -25.57 35.50 9.87
C LEU A 347 -24.18 35.82 10.44
N LEU A 348 -23.20 36.11 9.57
CA LEU A 348 -22.67 37.49 9.43
C LEU A 348 -21.84 37.69 8.13
N PHE A 349 -22.23 38.77 7.43
CA PHE A 349 -21.72 39.49 6.25
C PHE A 349 -20.19 39.57 6.05
N ALA A 350 -19.66 39.35 4.83
CA ALA A 350 -19.45 40.28 3.69
C ALA A 350 -18.33 41.32 3.93
N THR A 351 -17.42 41.67 3.02
CA THR A 351 -17.55 41.96 1.57
C THR A 351 -16.16 42.06 0.91
N ILE A 352 -16.13 41.72 -0.38
CA ILE A 352 -15.01 41.79 -1.35
C ILE A 352 -14.81 43.23 -1.91
N HIS A 353 -13.53 43.58 -2.10
CA HIS A 353 -12.88 44.47 -3.08
C HIS A 353 -13.43 45.87 -3.50
N HIS A 354 -12.41 46.73 -3.65
CA HIS A 354 -12.19 47.77 -4.67
C HIS A 354 -12.85 49.14 -4.54
N LEU A 355 -11.99 50.15 -4.35
CA LEU A 355 -12.06 51.43 -5.04
C LEU A 355 -10.64 51.92 -5.37
N GLN A 356 -10.38 52.07 -6.67
CA GLN A 356 -9.32 52.91 -7.21
C GLN A 356 -9.76 54.39 -7.20
N ALA A 357 -8.75 55.26 -7.14
CA ALA A 357 -8.69 56.62 -7.67
C ALA A 357 -9.44 57.74 -6.92
N SER A 358 -8.68 58.59 -6.22
CA SER A 358 -8.45 60.00 -6.60
C SER A 358 -7.77 60.78 -5.47
N LYS A 359 -6.60 61.34 -5.79
CA LYS A 359 -5.73 62.28 -5.05
C LYS A 359 -4.75 61.71 -4.03
#